data_AF-A0A258D6F6-F1
#
_entry.id   AF-A0A258D6F6-F1
#
_cell.length_a   1.000
_cell.length_b   1.000
_cell.length_c   1.000
_cell.angle_alpha   90.00
_cell.angle_beta   90.00
_cell.angle_gamma   90.00
#
_symmetry.space_group_name_H-M   'P 1'
#
loop_
_entity.id
_entity.type
_entity.pdbx_description
1 polymer ?
#
loop_
_entity_poly.entity_id
_entity_poly.type
_entity_poly.pdbx_seq_one_letter_code
_entity_poly.pdbx_strand_id
1 'polypeptide(L)'
;MDDAENPRVHLGANNPPADIDPFDALKVHADDLLDQARSIAKVETADQLAAVETLADDLKAAAVALEAERVARKAPHDDAIEIIQSTFNPYLAPLKNKAPGKIPLALDVIAKAKTPYLNELDRLKREAAEKLRREAEEAARVAAEAARAAAGEDMEAREEAEALVTQAQTAARIASRAETAATTKTGLRSYWSAVLVDPMAALKHYIARDPDAVKAFLTEMGRKDVLAGTRTIPGFDVTEERRAA
;
A
#
# COMPACT_ATOMS: atom_id res chain seq x y z
N MET A 1 67.96 -27.72 -45.36
CA MET A 1 66.98 -28.52 -46.11
C MET A 1 65.73 -28.51 -45.27
N ASP A 2 64.85 -27.57 -45.62
CA ASP A 2 63.49 -27.46 -45.10
C ASP A 2 62.61 -28.60 -45.62
N ASP A 3 61.44 -28.73 -45.00
CA ASP A 3 60.24 -29.49 -45.42
C ASP A 3 60.25 -31.01 -45.13
N ALA A 4 59.29 -31.62 -44.44
CA ALA A 4 58.01 -31.16 -43.92
C ALA A 4 57.49 -32.15 -42.86
N GLU A 5 57.28 -31.69 -41.63
CA GLU A 5 56.32 -32.33 -40.72
C GLU A 5 54.92 -32.01 -41.25
N ASN A 6 54.19 -33.04 -41.65
CA ASN A 6 52.86 -32.95 -42.21
C ASN A 6 51.90 -32.22 -41.24
N PRO A 7 51.39 -31.02 -41.56
CA PRO A 7 50.53 -30.24 -40.68
C PRO A 7 49.10 -30.81 -40.53
N ARG A 8 48.82 -32.01 -41.04
CA ARG A 8 47.52 -32.69 -40.91
C ARG A 8 47.35 -33.49 -39.62
N VAL A 9 48.27 -33.43 -38.65
CA VAL A 9 48.12 -34.08 -37.34
C VAL A 9 47.10 -33.34 -36.43
N HIS A 10 46.63 -32.16 -36.83
CA HIS A 10 45.51 -31.48 -36.19
C HIS A 10 44.22 -31.67 -36.99
N LEU A 11 43.39 -32.66 -36.64
CA LEU A 11 41.94 -32.61 -36.87
C LEU A 11 41.24 -33.68 -36.02
N GLY A 12 41.18 -33.38 -34.73
CA GLY A 12 40.29 -33.99 -33.76
C GLY A 12 39.76 -32.92 -32.79
N ALA A 13 39.54 -31.70 -33.27
CA ALA A 13 38.87 -30.65 -32.52
C ALA A 13 37.36 -30.90 -32.58
N ASN A 14 36.90 -31.98 -31.95
CA ASN A 14 35.50 -32.06 -31.57
C ASN A 14 35.34 -31.06 -30.44
N ASN A 15 34.98 -29.83 -30.77
CA ASN A 15 34.49 -28.87 -29.81
C ASN A 15 33.17 -29.46 -29.28
N PRO A 16 33.15 -30.08 -28.08
CA PRO A 16 31.90 -30.64 -27.58
C PRO A 16 30.85 -29.53 -27.59
N PRO A 17 29.58 -29.84 -27.90
CA PRO A 17 28.51 -28.85 -27.80
C PRO A 17 28.65 -28.17 -26.44
N ALA A 18 28.62 -26.83 -26.43
CA ALA A 18 28.59 -26.10 -25.17
C ALA A 18 27.51 -26.74 -24.28
N ASP A 19 27.84 -27.02 -23.02
CA ASP A 19 26.90 -27.61 -22.08
C ASP A 19 25.59 -26.81 -22.15
N ILE A 20 24.56 -27.42 -22.75
CA ILE A 20 23.28 -26.76 -22.98
C ILE A 20 22.71 -26.42 -21.61
N ASP A 21 22.35 -25.16 -21.41
CA ASP A 21 21.74 -24.74 -20.15
C ASP A 21 20.49 -25.61 -19.87
N PRO A 22 20.35 -26.20 -18.67
CA PRO A 22 19.23 -27.10 -18.38
C PRO A 22 17.85 -26.49 -18.63
N PHE A 23 17.69 -25.18 -18.43
CA PHE A 23 16.45 -24.49 -18.75
C PHE A 23 16.23 -24.38 -20.26
N ASP A 24 17.28 -24.14 -21.05
CA ASP A 24 17.15 -24.09 -22.52
C ASP A 24 16.70 -25.45 -23.08
N ALA A 25 17.21 -26.55 -22.54
CA ALA A 25 16.77 -27.90 -22.93
C ALA A 25 15.30 -28.17 -22.53
N LEU A 26 14.92 -27.84 -21.29
CA LEU A 26 13.55 -28.01 -20.80
C LEU A 26 12.56 -27.13 -21.55
N LYS A 27 12.97 -25.92 -21.93
CA LYS A 27 12.17 -24.98 -22.70
C LYS A 27 11.86 -25.53 -24.08
N VAL A 28 12.85 -26.01 -24.82
CA VAL A 28 12.64 -26.60 -26.16
C VAL A 28 11.65 -27.76 -26.07
N HIS A 29 11.84 -28.67 -25.12
CA HIS A 29 10.92 -29.81 -24.92
C HIS A 29 9.48 -29.35 -24.58
N ALA A 30 9.34 -28.36 -23.69
CA ALA A 30 8.03 -27.83 -23.32
C ALA A 30 7.35 -27.10 -24.50
N ASP A 31 8.10 -26.31 -25.27
CA ASP A 31 7.59 -25.60 -26.45
C ASP A 31 7.11 -26.60 -27.52
N ASP A 32 7.85 -27.69 -27.75
CA ASP A 32 7.45 -28.77 -28.67
C ASP A 32 6.14 -29.46 -28.23
N LEU A 33 5.99 -29.76 -26.94
CA LEU A 33 4.74 -30.34 -26.40
C LEU A 33 3.57 -29.35 -26.49
N LEU A 34 3.81 -28.06 -26.27
CA LEU A 34 2.80 -27.02 -26.40
C LEU A 34 2.33 -26.86 -27.86
N ASP A 35 3.24 -26.96 -28.83
CA ASP A 35 2.89 -26.92 -30.25
C ASP A 35 2.07 -28.16 -30.68
N GLN A 36 2.38 -29.33 -30.12
CA GLN A 36 1.53 -30.52 -30.27
C GLN A 36 0.14 -30.29 -29.66
N ALA A 37 0.07 -29.69 -28.47
CA ALA A 37 -1.19 -29.40 -27.80
C ALA A 37 -2.07 -28.39 -28.56
N ARG A 38 -1.46 -27.39 -29.22
CA ARG A 38 -2.15 -26.43 -30.09
C ARG A 38 -2.79 -27.09 -31.31
N SER A 39 -2.24 -28.22 -31.74
CA SER A 39 -2.68 -28.97 -32.92
C SER A 39 -3.78 -29.98 -32.60
N ILE A 40 -4.18 -30.14 -31.32
CA ILE A 40 -5.25 -31.04 -30.91
C ILE A 40 -6.60 -30.55 -31.47
N ALA A 41 -7.23 -31.39 -32.28
CA ALA A 41 -8.59 -31.21 -32.75
C ALA A 41 -9.58 -32.05 -31.90
N LYS A 42 -10.85 -32.12 -32.33
CA LYS A 42 -11.85 -32.96 -31.69
C LYS A 42 -11.40 -34.43 -31.67
N VAL A 43 -11.45 -35.05 -30.50
CA VAL A 43 -11.18 -36.48 -30.30
C VAL A 43 -12.42 -37.30 -30.67
N GLU A 44 -12.28 -38.23 -31.60
CA GLU A 44 -13.37 -39.06 -32.14
C GLU A 44 -13.10 -40.56 -32.01
N THR A 45 -11.85 -40.97 -31.75
CA THR A 45 -11.46 -42.38 -31.57
C THR A 45 -10.77 -42.63 -30.22
N ALA A 46 -10.80 -43.88 -29.76
CA ALA A 46 -10.12 -44.28 -28.52
C ALA A 46 -8.59 -44.09 -28.61
N ASP A 47 -7.99 -44.32 -29.77
CA ASP A 47 -6.55 -44.11 -30.00
C ASP A 47 -6.18 -42.63 -29.92
N GLN A 48 -7.04 -41.74 -30.42
CA GLN A 48 -6.87 -40.29 -30.29
C GLN A 48 -6.97 -39.85 -28.83
N LEU A 49 -7.87 -40.45 -28.05
CA LEU A 49 -7.99 -40.18 -26.61
C LEU A 49 -6.70 -40.58 -25.87
N ALA A 50 -6.19 -41.79 -26.09
CA ALA A 50 -4.97 -42.26 -25.45
C ALA A 50 -3.74 -41.38 -25.79
N ALA A 51 -3.64 -40.92 -27.04
CA ALA A 51 -2.58 -39.99 -27.46
C ALA A 51 -2.68 -38.63 -26.76
N VAL A 52 -3.90 -38.07 -26.63
CA VAL A 52 -4.12 -36.80 -25.91
C VAL A 52 -3.84 -36.95 -24.40
N GLU A 53 -4.21 -38.08 -23.80
CA GLU A 53 -3.91 -38.37 -22.40
C GLU A 53 -2.40 -38.46 -22.14
N THR A 54 -1.65 -39.10 -23.05
CA THR A 54 -0.19 -39.19 -22.96
C THR A 54 0.45 -37.80 -23.07
N LEU A 55 0.03 -36.99 -24.04
CA LEU A 55 0.49 -35.61 -24.19
C LEU A 55 0.16 -34.75 -22.97
N ALA A 56 -1.00 -34.96 -22.35
CA ALA A 56 -1.37 -34.27 -21.12
C ALA A 56 -0.45 -34.64 -19.94
N ASP A 57 -0.04 -35.91 -19.83
CA ASP A 57 0.89 -36.35 -18.79
C ASP A 57 2.33 -35.86 -19.05
N ASP A 58 2.78 -35.85 -20.30
CA ASP A 58 4.09 -35.30 -20.69
C ASP A 58 4.17 -33.80 -20.39
N LEU A 59 3.10 -33.04 -20.65
CA LEU A 59 3.01 -31.63 -20.29
C LEU A 59 3.07 -31.40 -18.77
N LYS A 60 2.40 -32.24 -17.98
CA LYS A 60 2.51 -32.18 -16.51
C LYS A 60 3.93 -32.46 -16.05
N ALA A 61 4.59 -33.46 -16.62
CA ALA A 61 5.97 -33.80 -16.29
C ALA A 61 6.93 -32.66 -16.66
N ALA A 62 6.77 -32.05 -17.84
CA ALA A 62 7.55 -30.89 -18.26
C ALA A 62 7.36 -29.69 -17.31
N ALA A 63 6.13 -29.44 -16.85
CA ALA A 63 5.85 -28.38 -15.88
C ALA A 63 6.54 -28.63 -14.52
N VAL A 64 6.54 -29.87 -14.02
CA VAL A 64 7.24 -30.25 -12.79
C VAL A 64 8.76 -30.05 -12.94
N ALA A 65 9.34 -30.44 -14.09
CA ALA A 65 10.76 -30.29 -14.34
C ALA A 65 11.19 -28.81 -14.40
N LEU A 66 10.41 -27.95 -15.05
CA LEU A 66 10.65 -26.50 -15.09
C LEU A 66 10.56 -25.86 -13.69
N GLU A 67 9.60 -26.27 -12.86
CA GLU A 67 9.48 -25.79 -11.49
C GLU A 67 10.66 -26.24 -10.62
N ALA A 68 11.12 -27.48 -10.78
CA ALA A 68 12.30 -27.98 -10.07
C ALA A 68 13.56 -27.17 -10.41
N GLU A 69 13.78 -26.87 -11.70
CA GLU A 69 14.88 -26.02 -12.16
C GLU A 69 14.75 -24.59 -11.60
N ARG A 70 13.54 -24.02 -11.57
CA ARG A 70 13.28 -22.70 -10.96
C ARG A 70 13.65 -22.68 -9.48
N VAL A 71 13.26 -23.71 -8.72
CA VAL A 71 13.57 -23.85 -7.29
C VAL A 71 15.08 -24.00 -7.09
N ALA A 72 15.74 -24.84 -7.89
CA ALA A 72 17.19 -25.04 -7.81
C ALA A 72 17.97 -23.74 -8.07
N ARG A 73 17.57 -22.96 -9.08
CA ARG A 73 18.16 -21.64 -9.37
C ARG A 73 17.90 -20.62 -8.26
N LYS A 74 16.71 -20.65 -7.65
CA LYS A 74 16.33 -19.70 -6.60
C LYS A 74 16.98 -20.01 -5.25
N ALA A 75 17.21 -21.28 -4.94
CA ALA A 75 17.75 -21.74 -3.66
C ALA A 75 18.98 -20.95 -3.14
N PRO A 76 20.08 -20.78 -3.91
CA PRO A 76 21.24 -20.04 -3.42
C PRO A 76 20.94 -18.55 -3.15
N HIS A 77 19.97 -17.97 -3.86
CA HIS A 77 19.55 -16.60 -3.63
C HIS A 77 18.68 -16.47 -2.37
N ASP A 78 17.77 -17.42 -2.15
CA ASP A 78 16.99 -17.46 -0.91
C ASP A 78 17.90 -17.65 0.30
N ASP A 79 18.88 -18.55 0.23
CA ASP A 79 19.87 -18.78 1.29
C ASP A 79 20.69 -17.51 1.58
N ALA A 80 21.16 -16.83 0.53
CA ALA A 80 21.89 -15.56 0.68
C ALA A 80 21.01 -14.48 1.31
N ILE A 81 19.74 -14.39 0.92
CA ILE A 81 18.77 -13.48 1.52
C ILE A 81 18.55 -13.83 2.99
N GLU A 82 18.41 -15.11 3.33
CA GLU A 82 18.20 -15.56 4.71
C GLU A 82 19.39 -15.22 5.61
N ILE A 83 20.63 -15.39 5.13
CA ILE A 83 21.84 -15.00 5.86
C ILE A 83 21.84 -13.50 6.15
N ILE A 84 21.52 -12.68 5.14
CA ILE A 84 21.43 -11.22 5.29
C ILE A 84 20.34 -10.88 6.32
N GLN A 85 19.12 -11.40 6.13
CA GLN A 85 18.01 -11.14 7.02
C GLN A 85 18.34 -11.55 8.46
N SER A 86 18.92 -12.73 8.67
CA SER A 86 19.33 -13.21 9.99
C SER A 86 20.37 -12.31 10.67
N THR A 87 21.30 -11.73 9.89
CA THR A 87 22.31 -10.79 10.40
C THR A 87 21.68 -9.48 10.86
N PHE A 88 20.71 -8.95 10.11
CA PHE A 88 20.13 -7.62 10.37
C PHE A 88 18.89 -7.63 11.27
N ASN A 89 18.12 -8.73 11.27
CA ASN A 89 16.87 -8.85 12.04
C ASN A 89 17.01 -8.54 13.53
N PRO A 90 18.08 -8.93 14.26
CA PRO A 90 18.27 -8.54 15.65
C PRO A 90 18.23 -7.02 15.90
N TYR A 91 18.53 -6.21 14.89
CA TYR A 91 18.53 -4.75 14.97
C TYR A 91 17.33 -4.12 14.27
N LEU A 92 16.94 -4.63 13.11
CA LEU A 92 16.01 -3.97 12.20
C LEU A 92 14.65 -4.67 12.06
N ALA A 93 14.45 -5.84 12.68
CA ALA A 93 13.19 -6.56 12.58
C ALA A 93 12.01 -5.66 13.01
N PRO A 94 10.90 -5.62 12.24
CA PRO A 94 9.73 -4.83 12.57
C PRO A 94 9.15 -5.11 13.96
N LEU A 95 8.52 -4.10 14.57
CA LEU A 95 7.90 -4.21 15.91
C LEU A 95 6.82 -5.30 16.02
N LYS A 96 6.17 -5.63 14.90
CA LYS A 96 5.12 -6.67 14.82
C LYS A 96 5.67 -8.11 14.85
N ASN A 97 6.99 -8.29 14.74
CA ASN A 97 7.60 -9.61 14.77
C ASN A 97 7.64 -10.15 16.21
N LYS A 98 7.67 -11.48 16.35
CA LYS A 98 7.79 -12.15 17.66
C LYS A 98 9.02 -11.68 18.45
N ALA A 99 10.13 -11.45 17.74
CA ALA A 99 11.35 -10.84 18.27
C ALA A 99 11.61 -9.54 17.48
N PRO A 100 11.17 -8.38 17.98
CA PRO A 100 11.41 -7.11 17.31
C PRO A 100 12.89 -6.71 17.40
N GLY A 101 13.35 -5.98 16.40
CA GLY A 101 14.71 -5.46 16.36
C GLY A 101 14.93 -4.39 17.44
N LYS A 102 16.17 -4.30 17.92
CA LYS A 102 16.56 -3.34 18.97
C LYS A 102 16.28 -1.88 18.58
N ILE A 103 16.48 -1.51 17.31
CA ILE A 103 16.33 -0.11 16.85
C ILE A 103 14.85 0.29 16.80
N PRO A 104 13.95 -0.44 16.11
CA PRO A 104 12.52 -0.13 16.15
C PRO A 104 11.96 -0.10 17.58
N LEU A 105 12.40 -1.01 18.45
CA LEU A 105 12.00 -1.02 19.86
C LEU A 105 12.45 0.26 20.60
N ALA A 106 13.71 0.67 20.45
CA ALA A 106 14.21 1.89 21.06
C ALA A 106 13.47 3.15 20.55
N LEU A 107 13.20 3.21 19.23
CA LEU A 107 12.45 4.32 18.64
C LEU A 107 11.00 4.39 19.14
N ASP A 108 10.34 3.25 19.33
CA ASP A 108 9.00 3.19 19.93
C ASP A 108 8.99 3.67 21.38
N VAL A 109 9.97 3.24 22.19
CA VAL A 109 10.11 3.72 23.57
C VAL A 109 10.35 5.23 23.62
N ILE A 110 11.25 5.76 22.78
CA ILE A 110 11.52 7.19 22.69
C ILE A 110 10.26 7.95 22.24
N ALA A 111 9.52 7.42 21.27
CA ALA A 111 8.27 8.01 20.80
C ALA A 111 7.24 8.08 21.94
N LYS A 112 7.01 6.97 22.65
CA LYS A 112 6.11 6.92 23.81
C LYS A 112 6.55 7.87 24.94
N ALA A 113 7.86 8.00 25.17
CA ALA A 113 8.38 8.90 26.20
C ALA A 113 8.15 10.38 25.87
N LYS A 114 8.34 10.79 24.61
CA LYS A 114 8.19 12.20 24.21
C LYS A 114 6.74 12.62 23.93
N THR A 115 5.86 11.68 23.57
CA THR A 115 4.47 11.99 23.18
C THR A 115 3.69 12.77 24.25
N PRO A 116 3.69 12.41 25.55
CA PRO A 116 2.97 13.16 26.58
C PRO A 116 3.42 14.62 26.66
N TYR A 117 4.74 14.86 26.62
CA TYR A 117 5.30 16.20 26.67
C TYR A 117 4.92 17.03 25.42
N LEU A 118 4.97 16.42 24.24
CA LEU A 118 4.57 17.09 22.99
C LEU A 118 3.07 17.40 22.96
N ASN A 119 2.21 16.52 23.49
CA ASN A 119 0.77 16.76 23.62
C ASN A 119 0.49 17.93 24.58
N GLU A 120 1.20 18.00 25.70
CA GLU A 120 1.06 19.11 26.64
C GLU A 120 1.55 20.44 26.02
N LEU A 121 2.66 20.42 25.29
CA LEU A 121 3.14 21.58 24.57
C LEU A 121 2.14 22.06 23.50
N ASP A 122 1.52 21.12 22.78
CA ASP A 122 0.47 21.41 21.81
C ASP A 122 -0.78 22.02 22.49
N ARG A 123 -1.21 21.46 23.63
CA ARG A 123 -2.30 22.02 24.46
C ARG A 123 -2.01 23.47 24.87
N LEU A 124 -0.84 23.71 25.45
CA LEU A 124 -0.42 25.05 25.90
C LEU A 124 -0.34 26.04 24.74
N LYS A 125 0.17 25.63 23.57
CA LYS A 125 0.20 26.49 22.38
C LYS A 125 -1.20 26.84 21.88
N ARG A 126 -2.12 25.89 21.88
CA ARG A 126 -3.52 26.12 21.48
C ARG A 126 -4.23 27.05 22.46
N GLU A 127 -4.02 26.87 23.75
CA GLU A 127 -4.58 27.75 24.79
C GLU A 127 -4.04 29.18 24.68
N ALA A 128 -2.73 29.33 24.45
CA ALA A 128 -2.11 30.62 24.23
C ALA A 128 -2.63 31.29 22.94
N ALA A 129 -2.75 30.54 21.85
CA ALA A 129 -3.30 31.05 20.59
C ALA A 129 -4.77 31.46 20.73
N GLU A 130 -5.59 30.66 21.43
CA GLU A 130 -7.00 30.97 21.72
C GLU A 130 -7.12 32.25 22.57
N LYS A 131 -6.27 32.41 23.60
CA LYS A 131 -6.23 33.62 24.42
C LYS A 131 -5.89 34.86 23.57
N LEU A 132 -4.83 34.78 22.77
CA LEU A 132 -4.42 35.86 21.88
C LEU A 132 -5.47 36.18 20.81
N ARG A 133 -6.21 35.17 20.32
CA ARG A 133 -7.33 35.37 19.40
C ARG A 133 -8.44 36.20 20.06
N ARG A 134 -8.83 35.85 21.29
CA ARG A 134 -9.84 36.60 22.06
C ARG A 134 -9.38 38.04 22.36
N GLU A 135 -8.12 38.23 22.73
CA GLU A 135 -7.54 39.57 22.95
C GLU A 135 -7.54 40.40 21.66
N ALA A 136 -7.24 39.78 20.51
CA ALA A 136 -7.30 40.45 19.20
C ALA A 136 -8.73 40.78 18.76
N GLU A 137 -9.70 39.87 18.99
CA GLU A 137 -11.12 40.08 18.72
C GLU A 137 -11.67 41.24 19.55
N GLU A 138 -11.31 41.31 20.84
CA GLU A 138 -11.70 42.42 21.73
C GLU A 138 -11.07 43.75 21.30
N ALA A 139 -9.76 43.77 21.02
CA ALA A 139 -9.08 44.97 20.54
C ALA A 139 -9.67 45.46 19.21
N ALA A 140 -10.05 44.55 18.31
CA ALA A 140 -10.73 44.90 17.07
C ALA A 140 -12.12 45.49 17.32
N ARG A 141 -12.89 44.96 18.28
CA ARG A 141 -14.19 45.51 18.67
C ARG A 141 -14.05 46.93 19.22
N VAL A 142 -13.14 47.14 20.17
CA VAL A 142 -12.87 48.45 20.78
C VAL A 142 -12.40 49.45 19.72
N ALA A 143 -11.49 49.06 18.83
CA ALA A 143 -11.03 49.92 17.74
C ALA A 143 -12.16 50.27 16.76
N ALA A 144 -13.05 49.32 16.43
CA ALA A 144 -14.19 49.57 15.55
C ALA A 144 -15.26 50.47 16.20
N GLU A 145 -15.43 50.41 17.52
CA GLU A 145 -16.29 51.33 18.27
C GLU A 145 -15.70 52.74 18.31
N ALA A 146 -14.42 52.88 18.64
CA ALA A 146 -13.72 54.16 18.66
C ALA A 146 -13.69 54.83 17.28
N ALA A 147 -13.40 54.07 16.21
CA ALA A 147 -13.40 54.60 14.85
C ALA A 147 -14.79 55.07 14.40
N ARG A 148 -15.87 54.42 14.86
CA ARG A 148 -17.25 54.85 14.60
C ARG A 148 -17.61 56.13 15.37
N ALA A 149 -17.17 56.24 16.62
CA ALA A 149 -17.39 57.43 17.44
C ALA A 149 -16.64 58.66 16.90
N ALA A 150 -15.39 58.48 16.46
CA ALA A 150 -14.55 59.56 15.92
C ALA A 150 -14.94 60.06 14.52
N ALA A 151 -15.94 59.44 13.87
CA ALA A 151 -16.33 59.73 12.48
C ALA A 151 -16.94 61.15 12.28
N GLY A 152 -17.12 61.94 13.34
CA GLY A 152 -17.61 63.32 13.27
C GLY A 152 -16.96 64.31 14.26
N GLU A 153 -15.92 63.90 15.00
CA GLU A 153 -15.36 64.67 16.12
C GLU A 153 -13.96 65.27 15.84
N ASP A 154 -13.43 66.00 16.83
CA ASP A 154 -12.17 66.77 16.79
C ASP A 154 -10.92 65.91 16.50
N MET A 155 -9.82 66.55 16.11
CA MET A 155 -8.54 65.91 15.72
C MET A 155 -8.04 64.89 16.76
N GLU A 156 -8.18 65.21 18.05
CA GLU A 156 -7.73 64.36 19.16
C GLU A 156 -8.49 63.03 19.23
N ALA A 157 -9.80 63.03 19.02
CA ALA A 157 -10.62 61.81 18.97
C ALA A 157 -10.25 60.90 17.79
N ARG A 158 -9.78 61.48 16.68
CA ARG A 158 -9.28 60.71 15.53
C ARG A 158 -7.93 60.08 15.80
N GLU A 159 -7.02 60.79 16.46
CA GLU A 159 -5.70 60.28 16.84
C GLU A 159 -5.82 59.11 17.83
N GLU A 160 -6.73 59.20 18.80
CA GLU A 160 -7.02 58.12 19.76
C GLU A 160 -7.61 56.87 19.06
N ALA A 161 -8.56 57.07 18.13
CA ALA A 161 -9.14 55.97 17.36
C ALA A 161 -8.09 55.30 16.45
N GLU A 162 -7.19 56.07 15.82
CA GLU A 162 -6.12 55.54 14.99
C GLU A 162 -5.07 54.77 15.81
N ALA A 163 -4.76 55.22 17.02
CA ALA A 163 -3.92 54.49 17.97
C ALA A 163 -4.55 53.13 18.34
N LEU A 164 -5.85 53.08 18.62
CA LEU A 164 -6.58 51.84 18.90
C LEU A 164 -6.63 50.90 17.71
N VAL A 165 -6.83 51.41 16.49
CA VAL A 165 -6.74 50.61 15.25
C VAL A 165 -5.35 50.01 15.09
N THR A 166 -4.29 50.77 15.34
CA THR A 166 -2.90 50.28 15.27
C THR A 166 -2.62 49.19 16.31
N GLN A 167 -3.16 49.35 17.53
CA GLN A 167 -3.07 48.33 18.58
C GLN A 167 -3.82 47.05 18.17
N ALA A 168 -5.03 47.17 17.63
CA ALA A 168 -5.82 46.03 17.15
C ALA A 168 -5.12 45.28 16.01
N GLN A 169 -4.53 45.99 15.05
CA GLN A 169 -3.74 45.37 13.98
C GLN A 169 -2.51 44.62 14.52
N THR A 170 -1.86 45.16 15.54
CA THR A 170 -0.71 44.51 16.19
C THR A 170 -1.15 43.25 16.93
N ALA A 171 -2.24 43.32 17.69
CA ALA A 171 -2.83 42.16 18.37
C ALA A 171 -3.23 41.05 17.37
N ALA A 172 -3.86 41.42 16.25
CA ALA A 172 -4.23 40.48 15.20
C ALA A 172 -3.01 39.77 14.58
N ARG A 173 -1.90 40.50 14.34
CA ARG A 173 -0.65 39.91 13.83
C ARG A 173 -0.04 38.93 14.84
N ILE A 174 -0.07 39.26 16.14
CA ILE A 174 0.44 38.39 17.20
C ILE A 174 -0.41 37.11 17.30
N ALA A 175 -1.74 37.24 17.29
CA ALA A 175 -2.66 36.11 17.31
C ALA A 175 -2.45 35.16 16.12
N SER A 176 -2.35 35.71 14.89
CA SER A 176 -2.11 34.92 13.68
C SER A 176 -0.78 34.14 13.72
N ARG A 177 0.29 34.76 14.25
CA ARG A 177 1.58 34.08 14.44
C ARG A 177 1.46 32.95 15.46
N ALA A 178 0.73 33.15 16.55
CA ALA A 178 0.52 32.12 17.58
C ALA A 178 -0.29 30.93 17.04
N GLU A 179 -1.34 31.18 16.26
CA GLU A 179 -2.13 30.14 15.60
C GLU A 179 -1.29 29.30 14.62
N THR A 180 -0.44 29.96 13.82
CA THR A 180 0.50 29.28 12.92
C THR A 180 1.51 28.42 13.71
N ALA A 181 2.01 28.93 14.84
CA ALA A 181 2.95 28.21 15.69
C ALA A 181 2.30 27.02 16.44
N ALA A 182 0.99 27.07 16.69
CA ALA A 182 0.22 25.99 17.29
C ALA A 182 -0.05 24.84 16.31
N THR A 183 -0.16 25.14 15.01
CA THR A 183 -0.51 24.15 13.98
C THR A 183 0.68 23.59 13.22
N THR A 184 1.85 24.24 13.28
CA THR A 184 3.06 23.82 12.56
C THR A 184 4.14 23.25 13.48
N LYS A 185 4.95 22.31 12.94
CA LYS A 185 6.15 21.74 13.61
C LYS A 185 5.89 21.17 15.02
N THR A 186 4.73 20.56 15.24
CA THR A 186 4.34 19.98 16.54
C THR A 186 5.11 18.70 16.90
N GLY A 187 5.76 18.06 15.92
CA GLY A 187 6.44 16.77 16.13
C GLY A 187 5.48 15.59 16.33
N LEU A 188 4.17 15.83 16.20
CA LEU A 188 3.09 14.85 16.31
C LEU A 188 2.59 14.50 14.90
N ARG A 189 2.15 13.24 14.73
CA ARG A 189 1.46 12.78 13.51
C ARG A 189 0.01 12.47 13.86
N SER A 190 -0.91 12.95 13.03
CA SER A 190 -2.34 12.66 13.19
C SER A 190 -2.69 11.34 12.51
N TYR A 191 -3.35 10.45 13.25
CA TYR A 191 -3.94 9.23 12.72
C TYR A 191 -5.45 9.31 12.89
N TRP A 192 -6.19 9.19 11.78
CA TRP A 192 -7.64 9.19 11.78
C TRP A 192 -8.11 7.73 11.70
N SER A 193 -8.84 7.29 12.71
CA SER A 193 -9.47 5.96 12.70
C SER A 193 -10.98 6.13 12.69
N ALA A 194 -11.66 5.40 11.82
CA ALA A 194 -13.11 5.35 11.77
C ALA A 194 -13.57 4.18 12.64
N VAL A 195 -14.28 4.47 13.72
CA VAL A 195 -14.95 3.46 14.55
C VAL A 195 -16.43 3.46 14.18
N LEU A 196 -16.97 2.29 13.82
CA LEU A 196 -18.39 2.15 13.50
C LEU A 196 -19.22 2.23 14.78
N VAL A 197 -19.86 3.38 15.00
CA VAL A 197 -20.71 3.62 16.19
C VAL A 197 -22.18 3.37 15.86
N ASP A 198 -22.66 3.87 14.72
CA ASP A 198 -24.02 3.66 14.21
C ASP A 198 -23.96 2.99 12.83
N PRO A 199 -24.21 1.67 12.76
CA PRO A 199 -24.20 0.92 11.51
C PRO A 199 -25.21 1.43 10.48
N MET A 200 -26.38 1.88 10.93
CA MET A 200 -27.46 2.29 10.03
C MET A 200 -27.17 3.67 9.42
N ALA A 201 -26.66 4.60 10.22
CA ALA A 201 -26.20 5.90 9.70
C ALA A 201 -25.02 5.74 8.75
N ALA A 202 -24.07 4.87 9.06
CA ALA A 202 -22.94 4.57 8.18
C ALA A 202 -23.40 3.97 6.85
N LEU A 203 -24.30 2.99 6.88
CA LEU A 203 -24.85 2.39 5.67
C LEU A 203 -25.58 3.44 4.81
N LYS A 204 -26.41 4.29 5.40
CA LYS A 204 -27.07 5.41 4.69
C LYS A 204 -26.06 6.36 4.05
N HIS A 205 -24.98 6.70 4.76
CA HIS A 205 -23.90 7.54 4.24
C HIS A 205 -23.23 6.90 3.02
N TYR A 206 -22.84 5.63 3.12
CA TYR A 206 -22.15 4.94 2.03
C TYR A 206 -23.04 4.61 0.84
N ILE A 207 -24.33 4.33 1.05
CA ILE A 207 -25.30 4.20 -0.06
C ILE A 207 -25.37 5.50 -0.88
N ALA A 208 -25.38 6.66 -0.21
CA ALA A 208 -25.41 7.95 -0.91
C ALA A 208 -24.07 8.32 -1.56
N ARG A 209 -22.95 7.93 -0.93
CA ARG A 209 -21.59 8.27 -1.37
C ARG A 209 -21.08 7.38 -2.51
N ASP A 210 -21.30 6.07 -2.39
CA ASP A 210 -20.80 5.04 -3.30
C ASP A 210 -21.75 3.83 -3.30
N PRO A 211 -22.85 3.90 -4.08
CA PRO A 211 -23.85 2.84 -4.11
C PRO A 211 -23.32 1.53 -4.71
N ASP A 212 -22.33 1.58 -5.61
CA ASP A 212 -21.86 0.39 -6.32
C ASP A 212 -20.98 -0.48 -5.43
N ALA A 213 -20.16 0.11 -4.55
CA ALA A 213 -19.45 -0.63 -3.51
C ALA A 213 -20.41 -1.38 -2.57
N VAL A 214 -21.53 -0.76 -2.18
CA VAL A 214 -22.55 -1.39 -1.33
C VAL A 214 -23.24 -2.53 -2.07
N LYS A 215 -23.60 -2.37 -3.35
CA LYS A 215 -24.16 -3.46 -4.16
C LYS A 215 -23.19 -4.63 -4.32
N ALA A 216 -21.91 -4.35 -4.54
CA ALA A 216 -20.88 -5.39 -4.66
C ALA A 216 -20.76 -6.20 -3.36
N PHE A 217 -20.76 -5.52 -2.21
CA PHE A 217 -20.78 -6.17 -0.90
C PHE A 217 -22.02 -7.06 -0.72
N LEU A 218 -23.22 -6.55 -1.02
CA LEU A 218 -24.46 -7.31 -0.93
C LEU A 218 -24.43 -8.55 -1.85
N THR A 219 -23.95 -8.39 -3.08
CA THR A 219 -23.83 -9.49 -4.06
C THR A 219 -22.91 -10.59 -3.56
N GLU A 220 -21.78 -10.24 -2.93
CA GLU A 220 -20.87 -11.20 -2.34
C GLU A 220 -21.50 -11.96 -1.16
N MET A 221 -22.28 -11.27 -0.31
CA MET A 221 -23.03 -11.94 0.76
C MET A 221 -24.08 -12.90 0.19
N GLY A 222 -24.85 -12.47 -0.81
CA GLY A 222 -25.82 -13.32 -1.49
C GLY A 222 -25.19 -14.57 -2.11
N ARG A 223 -24.01 -14.45 -2.74
CA ARG A 223 -23.26 -15.61 -3.25
C ARG A 223 -22.87 -16.60 -2.15
N LYS A 224 -22.35 -16.09 -1.03
CA LYS A 224 -21.98 -16.93 0.13
C LYS A 224 -23.18 -17.68 0.69
N ASP A 225 -24.33 -17.02 0.77
CA ASP A 225 -25.56 -17.65 1.25
C ASP A 225 -26.07 -18.73 0.29
N VAL A 226 -25.97 -18.51 -1.03
CA VAL A 226 -26.29 -19.53 -2.06
C VAL A 226 -25.35 -20.74 -1.96
N LEU A 227 -24.05 -20.51 -1.77
CA LEU A 227 -23.05 -21.55 -1.54
C LEU A 227 -23.31 -22.34 -0.25
N ALA A 228 -23.76 -21.65 0.81
CA ALA A 228 -24.19 -22.27 2.06
C ALA A 228 -25.50 -23.07 1.94
N GLY A 229 -26.16 -23.02 0.78
CA GLY A 229 -27.36 -23.80 0.47
C GLY A 229 -28.67 -23.03 0.56
N THR A 230 -28.65 -21.73 0.88
CA THR A 230 -29.84 -20.89 0.93
C THR A 230 -30.33 -20.57 -0.48
N ARG A 231 -31.56 -20.97 -0.82
CA ARG A 231 -32.16 -20.77 -2.15
C ARG A 231 -33.23 -19.69 -2.21
N THR A 232 -33.53 -19.08 -1.07
CA THR A 232 -34.46 -17.96 -0.97
C THR A 232 -33.82 -16.86 -0.14
N ILE A 233 -33.37 -15.80 -0.81
CA ILE A 233 -32.70 -14.66 -0.18
C ILE A 233 -33.47 -13.40 -0.57
N PRO A 234 -33.98 -12.60 0.38
CA PRO A 234 -34.71 -11.37 0.06
C PRO A 234 -33.87 -10.43 -0.82
N GLY A 235 -34.43 -10.01 -1.95
CA GLY A 235 -33.75 -9.12 -2.91
C GLY A 235 -32.79 -9.81 -3.89
N PHE A 236 -32.68 -11.14 -3.85
CA PHE A 236 -31.91 -11.94 -4.81
C PHE A 236 -32.80 -12.96 -5.51
N ASP A 237 -32.54 -13.16 -6.81
CA ASP A 237 -33.12 -14.25 -7.59
C ASP A 237 -32.06 -15.36 -7.76
N VAL A 238 -32.38 -16.59 -7.37
CA VAL A 238 -31.44 -17.72 -7.31
C VAL A 238 -31.88 -18.79 -8.32
N THR A 239 -31.11 -18.97 -9.39
CA THR A 239 -31.40 -19.92 -10.48
C THR A 239 -30.43 -21.10 -10.50
N GLU A 240 -30.89 -22.31 -10.84
CA GLU A 240 -30.06 -23.53 -10.97
C GLU A 240 -29.75 -23.83 -12.45
N GLU A 241 -28.46 -24.02 -12.77
CA GLU A 241 -27.97 -24.48 -14.08
C GLU A 241 -27.00 -25.67 -13.88
N ARG A 242 -27.09 -26.71 -14.72
CA ARG A 242 -26.25 -27.93 -14.64
C ARG A 242 -25.38 -28.09 -15.90
N ARG A 243 -24.06 -28.32 -15.75
CA ARG A 243 -23.07 -28.49 -16.85
C ARG A 243 -22.16 -29.72 -16.61
N ALA A 244 -21.55 -30.25 -17.68
CA ALA A 244 -20.65 -31.43 -17.64
C ALA A 244 -19.34 -31.14 -16.86
N ALA A 245 -18.77 -32.19 -16.26
CA ALA A 245 -17.62 -32.13 -15.34
C ALA A 245 -16.27 -32.02 -16.05
#